data_AF-A0A7C3EBK2-F1
#
_entry.id   AF-A0A7C3EBK2-F1
#
_cell.length_a   1.000
_cell.length_b   1.000
_cell.length_c   1.000
_cell.angle_alpha   90.00
_cell.angle_beta   90.00
_cell.angle_gamma   90.00
#
_symmetry.space_group_name_H-M   'P 1'
#
loop_
_entity.id
_entity.type
_entity.pdbx_description
1 polymer ?
#
loop_
_entity_poly.entity_id
_entity_poly.type
_entity_poly.pdbx_seq_one_letter_code
_entity_poly.pdbx_strand_id
1 'polypeptide(L)'
;MDRLAAGQVVGWFQGRMEYGPRALGNRSILALPNSKRIRDLLNLRLKMRVWYQPFCPSMLEEDALNYLEQYNGTPNRFMTMGYMVKDDKRDEVEGVISVDGSCRPQIIQPNSSRYGTLLQCIKNLTGTGVVLNTSFNIHGEPLVCSPYDALNTLKKTGNEYLVMGNYLVTLKT
;
A
#
# COMPACT_ATOMS: atom_id res chain seq x y z
N MET A 1 3.24 -11.82 4.78
CA MET A 1 1.90 -12.04 4.21
C MET A 1 0.90 -12.19 5.34
N ASP A 2 1.07 -13.16 6.21
CA ASP A 2 0.18 -13.42 7.37
C ASP A 2 -0.07 -12.20 8.26
N ARG A 3 0.99 -11.43 8.56
CA ARG A 3 0.88 -10.17 9.33
C ARG A 3 -0.03 -9.15 8.66
N LEU A 4 0.07 -8.98 7.34
CA LEU A 4 -0.83 -8.11 6.57
C LEU A 4 -2.25 -8.67 6.56
N ALA A 5 -2.43 -9.97 6.32
CA ALA A 5 -3.74 -10.62 6.32
C ALA A 5 -4.44 -10.53 7.71
N ALA A 6 -3.67 -10.50 8.80
CA ALA A 6 -4.16 -10.25 10.15
C ALA A 6 -4.46 -8.75 10.45
N GLY A 7 -4.37 -7.87 9.45
CA GLY A 7 -4.68 -6.44 9.58
C GLY A 7 -3.57 -5.61 10.24
N GLN A 8 -2.33 -6.10 10.28
CA GLN A 8 -1.20 -5.33 10.78
C GLN A 8 -0.58 -4.47 9.68
N VAL A 9 -0.02 -3.32 10.09
CA VAL A 9 0.74 -2.43 9.20
C VAL A 9 2.17 -2.98 9.06
N VAL A 10 2.65 -3.05 7.81
CA VAL A 10 3.98 -3.61 7.52
C VAL A 10 4.79 -2.63 6.67
N GLY A 11 5.98 -2.28 7.15
CA GLY A 11 6.99 -1.62 6.33
C GLY A 11 7.57 -2.59 5.30
N TRP A 12 7.76 -2.14 4.07
CA TRP A 12 8.21 -2.95 2.95
C TRP A 12 9.39 -2.27 2.25
N PHE A 13 10.58 -2.88 2.40
CA PHE A 13 11.83 -2.40 1.86
C PHE A 13 12.46 -3.49 0.98
N GLN A 14 12.45 -3.30 -0.33
CA GLN A 14 12.92 -4.29 -1.30
C GLN A 14 13.77 -3.69 -2.41
N GLY A 15 14.87 -4.36 -2.75
CA GLY A 15 15.66 -4.09 -3.96
C GLY A 15 15.95 -2.61 -4.24
N ARG A 16 15.90 -2.24 -5.52
CA ARG A 16 16.17 -0.86 -5.99
C ARG A 16 14.99 0.05 -5.66
N MET A 17 15.30 1.27 -5.25
CA MET A 17 14.30 2.31 -4.98
C MET A 17 13.58 2.74 -6.27
N GLU A 18 12.32 3.10 -6.14
CA GLU A 18 11.52 3.71 -7.20
C GLU A 18 12.02 5.12 -7.55
N TYR A 19 11.87 5.53 -8.80
CA TYR A 19 12.13 6.91 -9.19
C TYR A 19 10.84 7.74 -9.07
N GLY A 20 10.97 8.96 -8.51
CA GLY A 20 9.86 9.90 -8.35
C GLY A 20 9.24 9.92 -6.95
N PRO A 21 8.13 10.66 -6.76
CA PRO A 21 7.58 10.95 -5.44
C PRO A 21 6.67 9.85 -4.87
N ARG A 22 6.46 8.76 -5.61
CA ARG A 22 5.52 7.68 -5.24
C ARG A 22 6.29 6.43 -4.84
N ALA A 23 5.85 5.80 -3.76
CA ALA A 23 6.23 4.42 -3.49
C ALA A 23 5.38 3.48 -4.35
N LEU A 24 6.04 2.61 -5.11
CA LEU A 24 5.44 1.69 -6.07
C LEU A 24 5.81 0.24 -5.73
N GLY A 25 6.02 -0.07 -4.45
CA GLY A 25 6.20 -1.44 -3.96
C GLY A 25 7.63 -1.84 -3.61
N ASN A 26 8.57 -0.91 -3.53
CA ASN A 26 9.93 -1.16 -3.04
C ASN A 26 10.28 -0.35 -1.79
N ARG A 27 9.64 0.82 -1.58
CA ARG A 27 9.77 1.65 -0.37
C ARG A 27 8.38 2.03 0.15
N SER A 28 7.61 1.03 0.55
CA SER A 28 6.19 1.17 0.87
C SER A 28 5.88 0.87 2.33
N ILE A 29 4.81 1.47 2.85
CA ILE A 29 4.09 1.00 4.04
C ILE A 29 2.77 0.41 3.54
N LEU A 30 2.50 -0.81 3.97
CA LEU A 30 1.42 -1.65 3.47
C LEU A 30 0.40 -1.95 4.57
N ALA A 31 -0.86 -2.02 4.18
CA ALA A 31 -1.98 -2.42 5.04
C ALA A 31 -3.13 -2.99 4.21
N LEU A 32 -4.12 -3.60 4.88
CA LEU A 32 -5.37 -4.00 4.23
C LEU A 32 -6.17 -2.78 3.76
N PRO A 33 -6.84 -2.86 2.61
CA PRO A 33 -7.53 -1.73 1.99
C PRO A 33 -8.89 -1.43 2.62
N ASN A 34 -9.48 -2.37 3.38
CA ASN A 34 -10.85 -2.31 3.91
C ASN A 34 -10.96 -1.66 5.31
N SER A 35 -9.91 -1.02 5.82
CA SER A 35 -9.91 -0.52 7.20
C SER A 35 -9.72 0.99 7.29
N LYS A 36 -10.83 1.73 7.51
CA LYS A 36 -10.79 3.15 7.91
C LYS A 36 -9.92 3.38 9.14
N ARG A 37 -10.00 2.49 10.14
CA ARG A 37 -9.18 2.57 11.36
C ARG A 37 -7.68 2.59 11.04
N ILE A 38 -7.22 1.72 10.14
CA ILE A 38 -5.80 1.70 9.75
C ILE A 38 -5.44 2.94 8.94
N ARG A 39 -6.30 3.38 8.02
CA ARG A 39 -6.11 4.64 7.30
C ARG A 39 -5.90 5.81 8.27
N ASP A 40 -6.79 5.95 9.25
CA ASP A 40 -6.75 7.05 10.20
C ASP A 40 -5.52 6.94 11.12
N LEU A 41 -5.14 5.72 11.52
CA LEU A 41 -3.89 5.44 12.25
C LEU A 41 -2.65 5.88 11.46
N LEU A 42 -2.57 5.53 10.18
CA LEU A 42 -1.47 5.89 9.29
C LEU A 42 -1.42 7.40 9.06
N ASN A 43 -2.57 8.05 8.90
CA ASN A 43 -2.67 9.50 8.77
C ASN A 43 -2.15 10.20 10.03
N LEU A 44 -2.56 9.75 11.22
CA LEU A 44 -2.14 10.34 12.50
C LEU A 44 -0.66 10.09 12.81
N ARG A 45 -0.19 8.85 12.67
CA ARG A 45 1.18 8.47 13.09
C ARG A 45 2.27 8.87 12.11
N LEU A 46 1.98 8.84 10.82
CA LEU A 46 3.02 8.92 9.79
C LEU A 46 2.94 10.19 8.96
N LYS A 47 1.73 10.58 8.56
CA LYS A 47 1.55 11.51 7.44
C LYS A 47 1.08 12.89 7.84
N MET A 48 0.51 13.05 9.04
CA MET A 48 -0.12 14.30 9.50
C MET A 48 -1.00 14.92 8.41
N ARG A 49 -1.75 14.06 7.70
CA ARG A 49 -2.63 14.47 6.60
C ARG A 49 -4.02 14.74 7.13
N VAL A 50 -4.73 15.64 6.43
CA VAL A 50 -6.15 15.88 6.66
C VAL A 50 -6.94 14.59 6.37
N TRP A 51 -7.97 14.33 7.18
CA TRP A 51 -8.69 13.04 7.21
C TRP A 51 -9.28 12.58 5.87
N TYR A 52 -9.53 13.52 4.95
CA TYR A 52 -10.12 13.23 3.63
C TYR A 52 -9.09 12.88 2.54
N GLN A 53 -7.78 13.02 2.80
CA GLN A 53 -6.79 12.62 1.80
C GLN A 53 -6.66 11.10 1.73
N PRO A 54 -6.98 10.48 0.58
CA PRO A 54 -6.90 9.02 0.46
C PRO A 54 -5.44 8.56 0.39
N PHE A 55 -5.21 7.33 0.81
CA PHE A 55 -4.04 6.56 0.35
C PHE A 55 -4.31 5.98 -1.03
N CYS A 56 -3.28 5.40 -1.66
CA CYS A 56 -3.42 4.82 -2.98
C CYS A 56 -3.50 3.30 -2.86
N PRO A 57 -4.40 2.64 -3.61
CA PRO A 57 -4.39 1.19 -3.69
C PRO A 57 -3.26 0.71 -4.61
N SER A 58 -2.61 -0.39 -4.25
CA SER A 58 -1.92 -1.26 -5.21
C SER A 58 -2.80 -2.50 -5.44
N MET A 59 -3.01 -2.89 -6.69
CA MET A 59 -3.90 -4.00 -7.04
C MET A 59 -3.37 -4.82 -8.21
N LEU A 60 -3.76 -6.10 -8.28
CA LEU A 60 -3.50 -6.94 -9.45
C LEU A 60 -4.35 -6.49 -10.64
N GLU A 61 -3.85 -6.71 -11.85
CA GLU A 61 -4.56 -6.39 -13.11
C GLU A 61 -5.96 -7.02 -13.18
N GLU A 62 -6.12 -8.25 -12.72
CA GLU A 62 -7.40 -8.95 -12.66
C GLU A 62 -8.37 -8.33 -11.64
N ASP A 63 -7.87 -7.81 -10.52
CA ASP A 63 -8.70 -7.13 -9.53
C ASP A 63 -9.08 -5.72 -10.02
N ALA A 64 -8.21 -5.05 -10.77
CA ALA A 64 -8.53 -3.75 -11.35
C ALA A 64 -9.80 -3.80 -12.24
N LEU A 65 -10.00 -4.87 -13.01
CA LEU A 65 -11.22 -5.09 -13.80
C LEU A 65 -12.47 -5.24 -12.91
N ASN A 66 -12.31 -5.81 -11.72
CA ASN A 66 -13.40 -6.04 -10.78
C ASN A 66 -13.76 -4.78 -10.00
N TYR A 67 -12.77 -3.98 -9.58
CA TYR A 67 -12.98 -2.81 -8.71
C TYR A 67 -13.20 -1.49 -9.47
N LEU A 68 -12.57 -1.29 -10.62
CA LEU A 68 -12.53 0.02 -11.27
C LEU A 68 -13.60 0.16 -12.36
N GLU A 69 -14.21 1.33 -12.41
CA GLU A 69 -15.09 1.72 -13.51
C GLU A 69 -14.28 2.06 -14.76
N GLN A 70 -14.78 1.65 -15.93
CA GLN A 70 -14.22 1.98 -17.24
C GLN A 70 -12.73 1.63 -17.41
N TYR A 71 -12.22 0.69 -16.61
CA TYR A 71 -10.85 0.20 -16.76
C TYR A 71 -10.73 -0.61 -18.06
N ASN A 72 -9.89 -0.14 -18.97
CA ASN A 72 -9.72 -0.70 -20.31
C ASN A 72 -8.60 -1.75 -20.40
N GLY A 73 -8.05 -2.20 -19.28
CA GLY A 73 -6.94 -3.16 -19.23
C GLY A 73 -5.54 -2.53 -19.37
N THR A 74 -5.41 -1.23 -19.65
CA THR A 74 -4.10 -0.56 -19.70
C THR A 74 -3.56 -0.27 -18.29
N PRO A 75 -2.45 -0.88 -17.84
CA PRO A 75 -2.05 -0.78 -16.44
C PRO A 75 -1.59 0.62 -16.03
N ASN A 76 -2.21 1.19 -14.99
CA ASN A 76 -1.75 2.40 -14.32
C ASN A 76 -0.56 2.09 -13.38
N ARG A 77 0.64 1.90 -13.95
CA ARG A 77 1.83 1.43 -13.21
C ARG A 77 2.40 2.43 -12.19
N PHE A 78 2.11 3.71 -12.37
CA PHE A 78 2.80 4.81 -11.66
C PHE A 78 1.86 5.66 -10.79
N MET A 79 0.62 5.19 -10.56
CA MET A 79 -0.41 5.94 -9.82
C MET A 79 -0.67 7.34 -10.42
N THR A 80 -0.56 7.51 -11.74
CA THR A 80 -0.69 8.81 -12.42
C THR A 80 -2.12 9.11 -12.85
N MET A 81 -2.91 8.06 -13.11
CA MET A 81 -4.31 8.17 -13.51
C MET A 81 -5.25 7.95 -12.32
N GLY A 82 -6.39 8.63 -12.31
CA GLY A 82 -7.48 8.43 -11.34
C GLY A 82 -8.58 7.57 -11.94
N TYR A 83 -9.25 6.79 -11.10
CA TYR A 83 -10.39 5.95 -11.48
C TYR A 83 -11.48 6.05 -10.40
N MET A 84 -12.72 5.79 -10.81
CA MET A 84 -13.81 5.55 -9.87
C MET A 84 -13.83 4.07 -9.49
N VAL A 85 -14.08 3.78 -8.21
CA VAL A 85 -14.36 2.43 -7.74
C VAL A 85 -15.85 2.17 -7.87
N LYS A 86 -16.21 1.00 -8.42
CA LYS A 86 -17.60 0.57 -8.55
C LYS A 86 -18.30 0.59 -7.19
N ASP A 87 -19.55 1.04 -7.19
CA ASP A 87 -20.32 1.27 -5.96
C ASP A 87 -20.42 0.04 -5.05
N ASP A 88 -20.62 -1.15 -5.62
CA ASP A 88 -20.72 -2.42 -4.91
C ASP A 88 -19.39 -2.92 -4.31
N LYS A 89 -18.28 -2.24 -4.61
CA LYS A 89 -16.93 -2.59 -4.15
C LYS A 89 -16.32 -1.60 -3.18
N ARG A 90 -16.95 -0.46 -2.92
CA ARG A 90 -16.38 0.63 -2.11
C ARG A 90 -16.07 0.20 -0.67
N ASP A 91 -16.95 -0.61 -0.06
CA ASP A 91 -16.76 -1.08 1.32
C ASP A 91 -15.53 -1.97 1.48
N GLU A 92 -15.18 -2.74 0.46
CA GLU A 92 -13.99 -3.61 0.46
C GLU A 92 -12.67 -2.82 0.38
N VAL A 93 -12.70 -1.55 -0.01
CA VAL A 93 -11.51 -0.71 -0.23
C VAL A 93 -11.62 0.69 0.38
N GLU A 94 -12.46 0.85 1.40
CA GLU A 94 -12.76 2.15 2.03
C GLU A 94 -11.53 2.91 2.59
N GLY A 95 -10.44 2.20 2.89
CA GLY A 95 -9.20 2.77 3.40
C GLY A 95 -8.31 3.41 2.33
N VAL A 96 -8.60 3.18 1.05
CA VAL A 96 -7.76 3.58 -0.11
C VAL A 96 -8.53 4.36 -1.17
N ILE A 97 -9.76 4.76 -0.89
CA ILE A 97 -10.58 5.61 -1.75
C ILE A 97 -10.88 6.94 -1.08
N SER A 98 -11.12 7.96 -1.91
CA SER A 98 -11.66 9.25 -1.51
C SER A 98 -13.13 9.14 -1.08
N VAL A 99 -13.65 10.19 -0.45
CA VAL A 99 -15.07 10.28 -0.05
C VAL A 99 -16.03 10.17 -1.24
N ASP A 100 -15.62 10.65 -2.41
CA ASP A 100 -16.39 10.54 -3.65
C ASP A 100 -16.32 9.14 -4.31
N GLY A 101 -15.45 8.25 -3.83
CA GLY A 101 -15.20 6.93 -4.40
C GLY A 101 -14.05 6.88 -5.41
N SER A 102 -13.35 8.00 -5.64
CA SER A 102 -12.19 8.04 -6.53
C SER A 102 -10.94 7.44 -5.89
N CYS A 103 -10.04 6.87 -6.70
CA CYS A 103 -8.71 6.44 -6.25
C CYS A 103 -7.66 6.57 -7.36
N ARG A 104 -6.38 6.46 -6.99
CA ARG A 104 -5.24 6.45 -7.93
C ARG A 104 -4.49 5.13 -7.79
N PRO A 105 -4.96 4.06 -8.46
CA PRO A 105 -4.43 2.73 -8.27
C PRO A 105 -3.06 2.58 -8.90
N GLN A 106 -2.19 1.81 -8.26
CA GLN A 106 -1.07 1.16 -8.93
C GLN A 106 -1.53 -0.22 -9.39
N ILE A 107 -1.49 -0.45 -10.69
CA ILE A 107 -1.89 -1.73 -11.28
C ILE A 107 -0.66 -2.57 -11.61
N ILE A 108 -0.62 -3.79 -11.08
CA ILE A 108 0.54 -4.67 -11.11
C ILE A 108 0.18 -5.98 -11.80
N GLN A 109 1.02 -6.37 -12.74
CA GLN A 109 0.91 -7.67 -13.37
C GLN A 109 1.32 -8.77 -12.36
N PRO A 110 0.51 -9.84 -12.24
CA PRO A 110 0.87 -11.09 -11.58
C PRO A 110 2.33 -11.52 -11.85
N ASN A 111 3.08 -11.90 -10.82
CA ASN A 111 4.46 -12.43 -10.90
C ASN A 111 5.52 -11.53 -11.57
N SER A 112 5.21 -10.27 -11.88
CA SER A 112 6.19 -9.33 -12.48
C SER A 112 7.30 -8.89 -11.52
N SER A 113 7.09 -9.05 -10.21
CA SER A 113 8.03 -8.64 -9.17
C SER A 113 7.70 -9.34 -7.85
N ARG A 114 8.62 -9.23 -6.86
CA ARG A 114 8.34 -9.65 -5.48
C ARG A 114 7.08 -9.00 -4.90
N TYR A 115 6.78 -7.76 -5.32
CA TYR A 115 5.59 -7.06 -4.90
C TYR A 115 4.32 -7.63 -5.57
N GLY A 116 4.40 -7.99 -6.86
CA GLY A 116 3.32 -8.73 -7.54
C GLY A 116 3.04 -10.09 -6.90
N THR A 117 4.08 -10.85 -6.54
CA THR A 117 3.93 -12.11 -5.80
C THR A 117 3.31 -11.87 -4.41
N LEU A 118 3.70 -10.79 -3.71
CA LEU A 118 3.07 -10.42 -2.45
C LEU A 118 1.55 -10.22 -2.61
N LEU A 119 1.11 -9.48 -3.63
CA LEU A 119 -0.32 -9.23 -3.87
C LEU A 119 -1.09 -10.51 -4.19
N GLN A 120 -0.51 -11.43 -4.96
CA GLN A 120 -1.13 -12.74 -5.19
C GLN A 120 -1.30 -13.54 -3.91
N CYS A 121 -0.27 -13.57 -3.07
CA CYS A 121 -0.38 -14.28 -1.80
C CYS A 121 -1.40 -13.63 -0.87
N ILE A 122 -1.51 -12.30 -0.87
CA ILE A 122 -2.58 -11.61 -0.14
C ILE A 122 -3.94 -12.01 -0.71
N LYS A 123 -4.12 -12.02 -2.04
CA LYS A 123 -5.35 -12.47 -2.69
C LYS A 123 -5.76 -13.87 -2.26
N ASN A 124 -4.80 -14.80 -2.19
CA ASN A 124 -5.08 -16.17 -1.75
C ASN A 124 -5.54 -16.25 -0.28
N LEU A 125 -5.14 -15.29 0.56
CA LEU A 125 -5.48 -15.24 1.98
C LEU A 125 -6.75 -14.44 2.27
N THR A 126 -7.03 -13.39 1.50
CA THR A 126 -8.11 -12.42 1.78
C THR A 126 -9.22 -12.41 0.73
N GLY A 127 -9.03 -13.11 -0.38
CA GLY A 127 -9.91 -13.10 -1.55
C GLY A 127 -9.62 -11.95 -2.54
N THR A 128 -8.82 -10.95 -2.16
CA THR A 128 -8.56 -9.75 -2.99
C THR A 128 -7.08 -9.40 -3.04
N GLY A 129 -6.55 -9.14 -4.24
CA GLY A 129 -5.16 -8.73 -4.47
C GLY A 129 -4.93 -7.23 -4.32
N VAL A 130 -5.73 -6.56 -3.49
CA VAL A 130 -5.67 -5.12 -3.24
C VAL A 130 -5.04 -4.85 -1.88
N VAL A 131 -4.11 -3.90 -1.82
CA VAL A 131 -3.52 -3.40 -0.57
C VAL A 131 -3.48 -1.88 -0.58
N LEU A 132 -3.53 -1.29 0.61
CA LEU A 132 -3.13 0.09 0.83
C LEU A 132 -1.61 0.18 0.65
N ASN A 133 -1.18 1.12 -0.21
CA ASN A 133 0.21 1.46 -0.40
C ASN A 133 0.43 2.95 -0.16
N THR A 134 1.34 3.26 0.76
CA THR A 134 1.78 4.63 1.01
C THR A 134 3.30 4.69 1.12
N SER A 135 3.86 5.89 0.94
CA SER A 135 5.29 6.09 0.95
C SER A 135 5.90 5.70 2.29
N PHE A 136 7.04 5.01 2.26
CA PHE A 136 7.76 4.68 3.49
C PHE A 136 8.64 5.87 3.90
N ASN A 137 8.02 6.77 4.66
CA ASN A 137 8.62 7.96 5.25
C ASN A 137 7.71 8.52 6.35
N ILE A 138 8.25 9.45 7.13
CA ILE A 138 7.48 10.30 8.05
C ILE A 138 7.18 11.62 7.31
N HIS A 139 6.12 12.31 7.72
CA HIS A 139 5.82 13.65 7.22
C HIS A 139 7.04 14.58 7.34
N GLY A 140 7.38 15.28 6.26
CA GLY A 140 8.55 16.16 6.19
C GLY A 140 9.87 15.47 5.86
N GLU A 141 9.93 14.13 5.93
CA GLU A 141 11.13 13.35 5.56
C GLU A 141 11.01 12.77 4.13
N PRO A 142 12.13 12.57 3.40
CA PRO A 142 12.12 11.88 2.11
C PRO A 142 11.78 10.38 2.27
N LEU A 143 11.53 9.69 1.14
CA LEU A 143 11.44 8.24 1.11
C LEU A 143 12.73 7.60 1.64
N VAL A 144 12.58 6.55 2.46
CA VAL A 144 13.72 5.80 2.99
C VAL A 144 14.58 5.22 1.86
N CYS A 145 15.89 5.46 1.90
CA CYS A 145 16.80 5.02 0.85
C CYS A 145 17.60 3.78 1.27
N SER A 146 18.16 3.83 2.48
CA SER A 146 19.03 2.80 3.04
C SER A 146 18.30 1.89 4.06
N PRO A 147 18.84 0.69 4.33
CA PRO A 147 18.41 -0.15 5.45
C PRO A 147 18.37 0.60 6.79
N TYR A 148 19.34 1.48 7.03
CA TYR A 148 19.42 2.30 8.24
C TYR A 148 18.23 3.26 8.34
N ASP A 149 17.87 3.93 7.25
CA ASP A 149 16.71 4.82 7.20
C ASP A 149 15.41 4.07 7.49
N ALA A 150 15.26 2.87 6.92
CA ALA A 150 14.09 2.02 7.14
C ALA A 150 13.95 1.58 8.61
N LEU A 151 15.05 1.18 9.25
CA LEU A 151 15.07 0.81 10.67
C LEU A 151 14.79 2.01 11.58
N ASN A 152 15.35 3.17 11.28
CA ASN A 152 15.10 4.40 12.03
C ASN A 152 13.65 4.85 11.89
N THR A 153 13.11 4.79 10.67
CA THR A 153 11.70 5.11 10.42
C THR A 153 10.78 4.13 11.16
N LEU A 154 11.09 2.83 11.15
CA LEU A 154 10.33 1.82 11.92
C LEU A 154 10.25 2.19 13.41
N LYS A 155 11.40 2.53 14.03
CA LYS A 155 11.47 2.94 15.44
C LYS A 155 10.69 4.22 15.72
N LYS A 156 10.87 5.27 14.91
CA LYS A 156 10.20 6.56 15.08
C LYS A 156 8.67 6.47 14.93
N THR A 157 8.20 5.58 14.07
CA THR A 157 6.77 5.48 13.72
C THR A 157 5.97 4.56 14.65
N GLY A 158 6.64 3.76 15.48
CA GLY A 158 6.00 2.74 16.30
C GLY A 158 5.34 1.63 15.47
N ASN A 159 5.75 1.47 14.20
CA ASN A 159 5.36 0.32 13.40
C ASN A 159 6.12 -0.91 13.90
N GLU A 160 5.42 -2.03 14.06
CA GLU A 160 6.00 -3.24 14.65
C GLU A 160 6.79 -4.08 13.64
N TYR A 161 6.36 -4.13 12.38
CA TYR A 161 6.88 -5.07 11.39
C TYR A 161 7.51 -4.36 10.20
N LEU A 162 8.69 -4.85 9.81
CA LEU A 162 9.39 -4.44 8.60
C LEU A 162 9.89 -5.68 7.87
N VAL A 163 9.51 -5.82 6.61
CA VAL A 163 10.14 -6.79 5.69
C VAL A 163 11.23 -6.06 4.91
N MET A 164 12.47 -6.47 5.11
CA MET A 164 13.65 -5.89 4.47
C MET A 164 14.42 -6.98 3.73
N GLY A 165 14.35 -6.99 2.40
CA GLY A 165 14.87 -8.10 1.62
C GLY A 165 14.21 -9.41 2.06
N ASN A 166 15.00 -10.37 2.54
CA ASN A 166 14.52 -11.67 3.01
C ASN A 166 14.34 -11.75 4.53
N TYR A 167 14.47 -10.63 5.24
CA TYR A 167 14.36 -10.57 6.69
C TYR A 167 13.01 -9.99 7.11
N LEU A 168 12.41 -10.59 8.14
CA LEU A 168 11.34 -9.98 8.91
C LEU A 168 11.93 -9.40 10.21
N VAL A 169 11.91 -8.09 10.32
CA VAL A 169 12.29 -7.36 11.53
C VAL A 169 11.03 -7.08 12.34
N THR A 170 11.07 -7.44 13.62
CA THR A 170 10.00 -7.13 14.58
C THR A 170 10.58 -6.25 15.67
N LEU A 171 9.99 -5.08 15.90
CA LEU A 171 10.35 -4.22 17.01
C LEU A 171 9.84 -4.86 18.30
N LYS A 172 10.74 -5.22 19.22
CA LYS A 172 10.34 -5.65 20.57
C LYS A 172 9.90 -4.40 21.35
N THR A 173 8.62 -4.32 21.65
CA THR A 173 8.03 -3.43 22.65
C THR A 173 8.37 -3.91 24.05
#